data_AF-A0AAF0B5C2-F1
#
_entry.id   AF-A0AAF0B5C2-F1
#
_cell.length_a   1.000
_cell.length_b   1.000
_cell.length_c   1.000
_cell.angle_alpha   90.00
_cell.angle_beta   90.00
_cell.angle_gamma   90.00
#
_symmetry.space_group_name_H-M   'P 1'
#
loop_
_entity.id
_entity.type
_entity.pdbx_description
1 polymer ?
#
loop_
_entity_poly.entity_id
_entity_poly.type
_entity_poly.pdbx_seq_one_letter_code
_entity_poly.pdbx_strand_id
1 'polypeptide(L)'
;MSHIYDMLGINIEKIKDKKKEKDKKSKKELNFLKENDNLFSLPTSSKTINVNLKKMKTNPYIHINVNNKNSSIWRLVKFKNKCRNDDLILKKWKKIGYKNDKIQFNENAIEDDYTFEKFNKKLNIVKYDDEFYNKQIKNMNLKWTKEETDYLFNLCEKYECHFIIIYDVYDTKYSRTIEEIKDRFYSVSKKVVEDAYDQKIKLEESKKIKNNTDLIKLKEGKAKHPLVKFTYNMEADIERKNTIHKTYTISKKDVMLEEITMESIKKFESKIKHELKKVSDMKKLKKKFELTNDEIIPVTQNICVYTFNNNKSVCVISPYFYILIIF
;
A
#
# COMPACT_ATOMS: atom_id res chain seq x y z
N MET A 1 3.10 -24.73 50.78
CA MET A 1 3.03 -24.48 49.32
C MET A 1 4.04 -25.30 48.50
N SER A 2 5.21 -25.69 49.03
CA SER A 2 6.22 -26.46 48.28
C SER A 2 5.77 -27.85 47.80
N HIS A 3 4.98 -28.56 48.61
CA HIS A 3 4.58 -29.95 48.34
C HIS A 3 3.66 -30.14 47.11
N ILE A 4 2.96 -29.09 46.68
CA ILE A 4 2.11 -29.10 45.47
C ILE A 4 2.96 -28.96 44.20
N TYR A 5 4.06 -28.20 44.26
CA TYR A 5 4.91 -27.98 43.09
C TYR A 5 5.76 -29.21 42.74
N ASP A 6 6.16 -30.01 43.74
CA ASP A 6 6.87 -31.28 43.53
C ASP A 6 5.97 -32.35 42.90
N MET A 7 4.69 -32.44 43.31
CA MET A 7 3.70 -33.34 42.68
C MET A 7 3.41 -33.00 41.22
N LEU A 8 3.58 -31.74 40.82
CA LEU A 8 3.38 -31.28 39.44
C LEU A 8 4.68 -31.26 38.61
N GLY A 9 5.81 -31.71 39.17
CA GLY A 9 7.11 -31.72 38.49
C GLY A 9 7.65 -30.32 38.15
N ILE A 10 7.18 -29.27 38.85
CA ILE A 10 7.50 -27.88 38.56
C ILE A 10 8.70 -27.46 39.42
N ASN A 11 9.88 -27.39 38.80
CA ASN A 11 11.09 -26.91 39.47
C ASN A 11 11.05 -25.37 39.65
N ILE A 12 10.91 -24.92 40.90
CA ILE A 12 10.75 -23.52 41.30
C ILE A 12 12.00 -22.67 41.00
N GLU A 13 13.19 -23.27 40.98
CA GLU A 13 14.46 -22.56 40.70
C GLU A 13 14.52 -22.11 39.24
N LYS A 14 14.09 -22.98 38.31
CA LYS A 14 13.97 -22.65 36.88
C LYS A 14 12.98 -21.50 36.61
N ILE A 15 11.95 -21.33 37.45
CA ILE A 15 10.99 -20.22 37.32
C ILE A 15 11.61 -18.90 37.76
N LYS A 16 12.41 -18.90 38.84
CA LYS A 16 13.13 -17.71 39.33
C LYS A 16 14.19 -17.26 38.32
N ASP A 17 14.88 -18.19 37.68
CA ASP A 17 15.88 -17.87 36.65
C ASP A 17 15.24 -17.36 35.36
N LYS A 18 14.12 -17.96 34.92
CA LYS A 18 13.32 -17.42 33.79
C LYS A 18 12.81 -16.01 34.05
N LYS A 19 12.44 -15.68 35.30
CA LYS A 19 11.99 -14.33 35.67
C LYS A 19 13.16 -13.33 35.63
N LYS A 20 14.34 -13.71 36.15
CA LYS A 20 15.57 -12.91 36.05
C LYS A 20 16.04 -12.71 34.59
N GLU A 21 15.89 -13.71 33.73
CA GLU A 21 16.18 -13.58 32.30
C GLU A 21 15.19 -12.64 31.60
N LYS A 22 13.90 -12.70 31.94
CA LYS A 22 12.87 -11.79 31.40
C LYS A 22 13.14 -10.34 31.79
N ASP A 23 13.57 -10.10 33.03
CA ASP A 23 13.97 -8.76 33.52
C ASP A 23 15.29 -8.25 32.89
N LYS A 24 16.22 -9.15 32.54
CA LYS A 24 17.42 -8.80 31.76
C LYS A 24 17.07 -8.48 30.31
N LYS A 25 16.10 -9.17 29.72
CA LYS A 25 15.65 -8.97 28.33
C LYS A 25 14.86 -7.66 28.19
N SER A 26 13.99 -7.33 29.14
CA SER A 26 13.29 -6.03 29.17
C SER A 26 14.24 -4.84 29.38
N LYS A 27 15.30 -4.99 30.19
CA LYS A 27 16.37 -3.99 30.32
C LYS A 27 17.20 -3.83 29.04
N LYS A 28 17.44 -4.91 28.29
CA LYS A 28 18.08 -4.84 26.96
C LYS A 28 17.17 -4.16 25.92
N GLU A 29 15.87 -4.43 25.92
CA GLU A 29 14.88 -3.74 25.07
C GLU A 29 14.77 -2.24 25.41
N LEU A 30 14.79 -1.88 26.69
CA LEU A 30 14.85 -0.49 27.15
C LEU A 30 16.15 0.24 26.75
N ASN A 31 17.27 -0.48 26.69
CA ASN A 31 18.54 0.08 26.22
C ASN A 31 18.58 0.20 24.69
N PHE A 32 18.00 -0.74 23.95
CA PHE A 32 17.82 -0.65 22.49
C PHE A 32 16.93 0.54 22.10
N LEU A 33 15.89 0.83 22.89
CA LEU A 33 15.05 2.02 22.71
C LEU A 33 15.83 3.33 22.94
N LYS A 34 16.85 3.34 23.81
CA LYS A 34 17.69 4.53 24.04
C LYS A 34 18.71 4.81 22.92
N GLU A 35 19.17 3.79 22.19
CA GLU A 35 20.06 3.99 21.04
C GLU A 35 19.33 4.52 19.79
N ASN A 36 18.01 4.33 19.71
CA ASN A 36 17.15 4.79 18.62
C ASN A 36 16.63 6.23 18.79
N ASP A 37 17.10 6.97 19.79
CA ASP A 37 16.82 8.40 19.98
C ASP A 37 17.44 9.31 18.89
N ASN A 38 18.14 8.73 17.91
CA ASN A 38 18.61 9.41 16.69
C ASN A 38 17.61 9.31 15.52
N LEU A 39 16.42 8.74 15.72
CA LEU A 39 15.37 8.72 14.72
C LEU A 39 14.64 10.06 14.71
N PHE A 40 14.82 10.83 13.64
CA PHE A 40 14.12 12.06 13.24
C PHE A 40 12.93 12.45 14.12
N SER A 41 13.19 13.16 15.22
CA SER A 41 12.14 13.97 15.83
C SER A 41 11.82 15.09 14.85
N LEU A 42 10.61 15.08 14.29
CA LEU A 42 9.98 16.28 13.76
C LEU A 42 10.17 17.41 14.80
N PRO A 43 10.38 18.68 14.40
CA PRO A 43 10.73 19.77 15.33
C PRO A 43 9.61 20.16 16.32
N THR A 44 8.56 19.36 16.42
CA THR A 44 7.35 19.60 17.23
C THR A 44 7.25 18.73 18.48
N SER A 45 8.19 17.81 18.74
CA SER A 45 8.25 17.15 20.05
C SER A 45 9.27 17.86 20.94
N SER A 46 8.78 18.84 21.69
CA SER A 46 9.46 19.37 22.87
C SER A 46 9.75 18.20 23.81
N LYS A 47 10.96 17.62 23.76
CA LYS A 47 11.51 16.84 24.86
C LYS A 47 11.49 17.79 26.06
N THR A 48 10.44 17.70 26.86
CA THR A 48 10.32 18.43 28.11
C THR A 48 11.55 18.08 28.91
N ILE A 49 12.37 19.10 29.16
CA ILE A 49 13.46 19.02 30.13
C ILE A 49 12.81 18.50 31.41
N ASN A 50 13.19 17.30 31.86
CA ASN A 50 12.75 16.76 33.14
C ASN A 50 13.34 17.63 34.26
N VAL A 51 12.78 18.81 34.48
CA VAL A 51 13.01 19.61 35.67
C VAL A 51 12.30 18.92 36.81
N ASN A 52 13.06 18.50 37.82
CA ASN A 52 12.53 17.89 39.03
C ASN A 52 11.65 18.92 39.77
N LEU A 53 10.32 18.86 39.59
CA LEU A 53 9.35 19.83 40.13
C LEU A 53 9.44 20.03 41.66
N LYS A 54 9.98 19.05 42.42
CA LYS A 54 10.12 19.15 43.87
C LYS A 54 11.04 20.29 44.33
N LYS A 55 11.96 20.78 43.49
CA LYS A 55 12.87 21.90 43.82
C LYS A 55 12.30 23.30 43.52
N MET A 56 11.16 23.40 42.83
CA MET A 56 10.60 24.71 42.42
C MET A 56 9.96 25.51 43.55
N LYS A 57 9.67 24.91 44.71
CA LYS A 57 8.98 25.60 45.81
C LYS A 57 9.90 26.49 46.66
N THR A 58 11.22 26.38 46.55
CA THR A 58 12.16 27.06 47.47
C THR A 58 13.16 28.02 46.80
N ASN A 59 13.23 28.08 45.47
CA ASN A 59 14.10 29.05 44.80
C ASN A 59 13.57 29.36 43.37
N PRO A 60 13.20 30.61 43.04
CA PRO A 60 12.62 30.97 41.75
C PRO A 60 13.64 31.05 40.60
N TYR A 61 14.94 30.89 40.88
CA TYR A 61 15.99 30.85 39.86
C TYR A 61 16.44 29.41 39.59
N ILE A 62 16.10 28.89 38.41
CA ILE A 62 16.58 27.60 37.92
C ILE A 62 18.05 27.78 37.51
N HIS A 63 18.98 27.46 38.41
CA HIS A 63 20.36 27.20 38.00
C HIS A 63 20.40 25.88 37.23
N ILE A 64 20.35 25.97 35.90
CA ILE A 64 20.62 24.83 35.02
C ILE A 64 22.06 24.42 35.31
N ASN A 65 22.25 23.26 35.96
CA ASN A 65 23.59 22.77 36.27
C ASN A 65 24.26 22.31 34.97
N VAL A 66 25.04 23.20 34.35
CA VAL A 66 25.74 22.98 33.06
C VAL A 66 26.88 21.95 33.19
N ASN A 67 27.20 21.47 34.40
CA ASN A 67 28.21 20.44 34.66
C ASN A 67 27.73 19.01 34.35
N ASN A 68 27.02 18.83 33.24
CA ASN A 68 26.76 17.51 32.70
C ASN A 68 28.07 16.98 32.09
N LYS A 69 28.70 16.02 32.78
CA LYS A 69 29.93 15.31 32.38
C LYS A 69 29.81 14.64 31.00
N ASN A 70 28.58 14.49 30.48
CA ASN A 70 28.27 13.93 29.18
C ASN A 70 27.77 15.00 28.18
N SER A 71 28.22 16.26 28.34
CA SER A 71 27.94 17.30 27.35
C SER A 71 28.64 16.97 26.03
N SER A 72 27.85 16.86 24.96
CA SER A 72 28.35 16.54 23.63
C SER A 72 29.08 17.75 23.05
N ILE A 73 30.28 17.55 22.55
CA ILE A 73 31.04 18.56 21.82
C ILE A 73 30.65 18.46 20.35
N TRP A 74 30.17 19.56 19.81
CA TRP A 74 29.86 19.73 18.40
C TRP A 74 30.88 20.68 17.79
N ARG A 75 31.44 20.34 16.62
CA ARG A 75 32.18 21.30 15.80
C ARG A 75 31.71 21.23 14.36
N LEU A 76 32.08 22.28 13.65
CA LEU A 76 31.74 22.50 12.27
C LEU A 76 32.85 21.90 11.39
N VAL A 77 32.57 20.76 10.77
CA VAL A 77 33.53 19.94 10.02
C VAL A 77 33.38 20.21 8.54
N LYS A 78 34.50 20.44 7.85
CA LYS A 78 34.53 20.57 6.39
C LYS A 78 34.35 19.19 5.75
N PHE A 79 33.46 19.10 4.77
CA PHE A 79 33.22 17.86 4.04
C PHE A 79 32.99 18.13 2.56
N LYS A 80 33.32 17.14 1.73
CA LYS A 80 33.05 17.16 0.29
C LYS A 80 31.77 16.37 0.01
N ASN A 81 30.83 16.96 -0.75
CA ASN A 81 29.62 16.25 -1.16
C ASN A 81 29.84 15.59 -2.52
N LYS A 82 30.07 14.27 -2.55
CA LYS A 82 30.28 13.52 -3.80
C LYS A 82 29.06 13.48 -4.73
N CYS A 83 27.87 13.89 -4.26
CA CYS A 83 26.69 14.02 -5.10
C CYS A 83 26.76 15.20 -6.08
N ARG A 84 27.71 16.14 -5.86
CA ARG A 84 27.89 17.30 -6.72
C ARG A 84 29.13 17.13 -7.60
N ASN A 85 29.09 17.74 -8.78
CA ASN A 85 30.19 17.70 -9.75
C ASN A 85 31.14 18.91 -9.63
N ASP A 86 30.84 19.88 -8.77
CA ASP A 86 31.53 21.17 -8.65
C ASP A 86 32.57 21.21 -7.51
N ASP A 87 32.89 20.06 -6.91
CA ASP A 87 33.89 19.89 -5.84
C ASP A 87 33.73 20.86 -4.65
N LEU A 88 32.52 21.36 -4.43
CA LEU A 88 32.23 22.35 -3.40
C LEU A 88 32.44 21.77 -1.98
N ILE A 89 33.29 22.44 -1.20
CA ILE A 89 33.56 22.10 0.20
C ILE A 89 32.54 22.80 1.10
N LEU A 90 31.68 22.01 1.72
CA LEU A 90 30.65 22.49 2.65
C LEU A 90 31.08 22.21 4.10
N LYS A 91 30.36 22.79 5.05
CA LYS A 91 30.61 22.54 6.48
C LYS A 91 29.35 22.01 7.15
N LYS A 92 29.47 20.96 7.97
CA LYS A 92 28.36 20.34 8.73
C LYS A 92 28.68 20.26 10.21
N TRP A 93 27.66 20.36 11.06
CA TRP A 93 27.82 20.06 12.48
C TRP A 93 27.97 18.56 12.69
N LYS A 94 29.06 18.15 13.34
CA LYS A 94 29.30 16.76 13.71
C LYS A 94 29.60 16.68 15.20
N LYS A 95 29.02 15.69 15.86
CA LYS A 95 29.34 15.35 17.25
C LYS A 95 30.68 14.62 17.25
N ILE A 96 31.68 15.21 17.88
CA ILE A 96 33.05 14.66 17.93
C ILE A 96 33.24 13.73 19.12
N GLY A 97 32.53 13.98 20.22
CA GLY A 97 32.63 13.18 21.45
C GLY A 97 32.02 13.90 22.65
N TYR A 98 32.38 13.47 23.85
CA TYR A 98 32.01 14.13 25.11
C TYR A 98 33.20 14.91 25.69
N LYS A 99 32.94 15.89 26.57
CA LYS A 99 33.99 16.73 27.18
C LYS A 99 35.14 15.96 27.86
N ASN A 100 34.89 14.73 28.31
CA ASN A 100 35.90 13.91 28.99
C ASN A 100 36.74 13.07 28.02
N ASP A 101 36.33 12.98 26.75
CA ASP A 101 37.05 12.19 25.76
C ASP A 101 38.18 13.06 25.20
N LYS A 102 39.43 12.63 25.39
CA LYS A 102 40.63 13.28 24.80
C LYS A 102 40.74 12.96 23.30
N ILE A 103 39.70 13.26 22.53
CA ILE A 103 39.70 13.04 21.09
C ILE A 103 40.38 14.25 20.43
N GLN A 104 41.53 14.00 19.82
CA GLN A 104 42.25 15.01 19.03
C GLN A 104 41.54 15.14 17.67
N PHE A 105 40.68 16.13 17.55
CA PHE A 105 40.00 16.45 16.29
C PHE A 105 40.87 17.39 15.45
N ASN A 106 41.20 16.95 14.24
CA ASN A 106 41.94 17.78 13.28
C ASN A 106 40.96 18.68 12.51
N GLU A 107 40.93 19.97 12.82
CA GLU A 107 39.97 20.94 12.23
C GLU A 107 40.17 21.19 10.74
N ASN A 108 41.35 20.85 10.22
CA ASN A 108 41.72 21.05 8.82
C ASN A 108 41.50 19.80 7.95
N ALA A 109 41.18 18.64 8.55
CA ALA A 109 40.88 17.44 7.79
C ALA A 109 39.54 17.59 7.07
N ILE A 110 39.55 17.38 5.76
CA ILE A 110 38.34 17.33 4.94
C ILE A 110 37.84 15.89 5.02
N GLU A 111 36.63 15.69 5.55
CA GLU A 111 36.01 14.37 5.55
C GLU A 111 35.31 14.11 4.21
N ASP A 112 35.70 13.02 3.54
CA ASP A 112 35.10 12.57 2.28
C ASP A 112 33.85 11.69 2.48
N ASP A 113 33.45 11.46 3.74
CA ASP A 113 32.33 10.57 4.06
C ASP A 113 31.06 11.38 4.32
N TYR A 114 30.33 11.68 3.24
CA TYR A 114 28.99 12.24 3.32
C TYR A 114 27.98 11.11 3.44
N THR A 115 27.53 10.83 4.67
CA THR A 115 26.62 9.71 4.97
C THR A 115 25.32 9.72 4.17
N PHE A 116 24.90 10.87 3.64
CA PHE A 116 23.71 10.98 2.80
C PHE A 116 23.96 10.70 1.31
N GLU A 117 25.21 10.53 0.88
CA GLU A 117 25.59 10.15 -0.48
C GLU A 117 24.88 8.87 -0.93
N LYS A 118 24.77 7.89 -0.02
CA LYS A 118 24.08 6.61 -0.26
C LYS A 118 22.60 6.74 -0.65
N PHE A 119 21.98 7.89 -0.38
CA PHE A 119 20.59 8.15 -0.73
C PHE A 119 20.43 8.84 -2.09
N ASN A 120 21.52 9.30 -2.71
CA ASN A 120 21.49 9.88 -4.05
C ASN A 120 21.41 8.77 -5.12
N LYS A 121 20.28 8.09 -5.17
CA LYS A 121 20.01 7.05 -6.16
C LYS A 121 19.42 7.70 -7.41
N LYS A 122 20.22 7.79 -8.47
CA LYS A 122 19.74 8.26 -9.77
C LYS A 122 18.84 7.20 -10.42
N LEU A 123 17.76 7.65 -11.05
CA LEU A 123 16.91 6.77 -11.83
C LEU A 123 17.62 6.39 -13.14
N ASN A 124 17.67 5.09 -13.42
CA ASN A 124 18.16 4.60 -14.71
C ASN A 124 16.98 4.50 -15.67
N ILE A 125 16.93 5.40 -16.65
CA ILE A 125 15.88 5.42 -17.67
C ILE A 125 16.31 4.54 -18.83
N VAL A 126 15.35 3.75 -19.29
CA VAL A 126 15.57 2.81 -20.39
C VAL A 126 15.70 3.60 -21.69
N LYS A 127 16.82 3.40 -22.38
CA LYS A 127 17.07 3.98 -23.72
C LYS A 127 16.59 2.99 -24.78
N TYR A 128 16.06 3.50 -25.88
CA TYR A 128 15.58 2.69 -27.00
C TYR A 128 16.24 3.15 -28.30
N ASP A 129 16.36 2.21 -29.23
CA ASP A 129 16.90 2.49 -30.56
C ASP A 129 15.79 2.88 -31.55
N ASP A 130 16.18 3.58 -32.61
CA ASP A 130 15.29 4.03 -33.68
C ASP A 130 14.60 2.89 -34.43
N GLU A 131 15.30 1.77 -34.61
CA GLU A 131 14.74 0.56 -35.21
C GLU A 131 13.63 -0.03 -34.34
N PHE A 132 13.85 -0.06 -33.03
CA PHE A 132 12.88 -0.53 -32.06
C PHE A 132 11.64 0.39 -32.07
N TYR A 133 11.85 1.70 -32.15
CA TYR A 133 10.77 2.67 -32.23
C TYR A 133 9.82 2.38 -33.39
N ASN A 134 10.37 2.21 -34.60
CA ASN A 134 9.57 1.95 -35.79
C ASN A 134 8.82 0.62 -35.74
N LYS A 135 9.40 -0.40 -35.10
CA LYS A 135 8.84 -1.75 -35.06
C LYS A 135 7.74 -1.94 -34.02
N GLN A 136 7.89 -1.36 -32.83
CA GLN A 136 7.03 -1.65 -31.68
C GLN A 136 6.34 -0.41 -31.12
N ILE A 137 7.00 0.75 -31.10
CA ILE A 137 6.49 1.95 -30.42
C ILE A 137 5.53 2.75 -31.32
N LYS A 138 5.81 2.84 -32.62
CA LYS A 138 5.02 3.60 -33.59
C LYS A 138 3.57 3.12 -33.69
N ASN A 139 3.38 1.80 -33.69
CA ASN A 139 2.05 1.19 -33.81
C ASN A 139 1.23 1.26 -32.51
N MET A 140 1.86 1.59 -31.38
CA MET A 140 1.20 1.57 -30.07
C MET A 140 0.24 2.74 -29.90
N ASN A 141 0.59 3.93 -30.39
CA ASN A 141 -0.28 5.09 -30.28
C ASN A 141 0.00 6.07 -31.42
N LEU A 142 -0.96 6.17 -32.35
CA LEU A 142 -0.85 7.03 -33.53
C LEU A 142 -0.85 8.53 -33.19
N LYS A 143 -1.29 8.89 -31.98
CA LYS A 143 -1.33 10.29 -31.51
C LYS A 143 0.05 10.84 -31.18
N TRP A 144 1.05 9.98 -30.97
CA TRP A 144 2.38 10.37 -30.51
C TRP A 144 3.39 10.31 -31.65
N THR A 145 4.16 11.39 -31.82
CA THR A 145 5.28 11.41 -32.76
C THR A 145 6.55 10.87 -32.11
N LYS A 146 7.55 10.52 -32.94
CA LYS A 146 8.87 10.09 -32.45
C LYS A 146 9.55 11.21 -31.68
N GLU A 147 9.58 12.39 -32.29
CA GLU A 147 10.16 13.60 -31.70
C GLU A 147 9.56 13.92 -30.32
N GLU A 148 8.23 13.84 -30.19
CA GLU A 148 7.53 14.06 -28.91
C GLU A 148 7.89 12.98 -27.88
N THR A 149 8.06 11.72 -28.31
CA THR A 149 8.45 10.63 -27.40
C THR A 149 9.90 10.80 -26.94
N ASP A 150 10.82 11.14 -27.84
CA ASP A 150 12.22 11.40 -27.52
C ASP A 150 12.36 12.61 -26.57
N TYR A 151 11.59 13.66 -26.82
CA TYR A 151 11.48 14.83 -25.94
C TYR A 151 11.04 14.45 -24.53
N LEU A 152 9.99 13.64 -24.41
CA LEU A 152 9.51 13.14 -23.12
C LEU A 152 10.60 12.35 -22.37
N PHE A 153 11.32 11.46 -23.05
CA PHE A 153 12.39 10.68 -22.42
C PHE A 153 13.55 11.55 -21.94
N ASN A 154 13.93 12.57 -22.70
CA ASN A 154 14.94 13.55 -22.30
C ASN A 154 14.50 14.36 -21.06
N LEU A 155 13.23 14.77 -20.99
CA LEU A 155 12.69 15.42 -19.80
C LEU A 155 12.67 14.47 -18.59
N CYS A 156 12.31 13.21 -18.79
CA CYS A 156 12.37 12.21 -17.73
C CYS A 156 13.79 12.03 -17.19
N GLU A 157 14.82 12.06 -18.05
CA GLU A 157 16.24 11.96 -17.64
C GLU A 157 16.71 13.20 -16.90
N LYS A 158 16.28 14.38 -17.33
CA LYS A 158 16.64 15.65 -16.68
C LYS A 158 15.96 15.84 -15.32
N TYR A 159 14.69 15.44 -15.19
CA TYR A 159 13.87 15.68 -14.00
C TYR A 159 13.58 14.42 -13.20
N GLU A 160 14.31 13.32 -13.43
CA GLU A 160 14.18 12.06 -12.68
C GLU A 160 12.71 11.59 -12.58
N CYS A 161 11.98 11.62 -13.69
CA CYS A 161 10.57 11.22 -13.78
C CYS A 161 9.61 11.93 -12.81
N HIS A 162 9.94 13.14 -12.34
CA HIS A 162 9.01 13.97 -11.57
C HIS A 162 7.92 14.53 -12.49
N PHE A 163 6.88 13.73 -12.77
CA PHE A 163 5.85 14.02 -13.76
C PHE A 163 5.12 15.35 -13.57
N ILE A 164 5.03 15.85 -12.34
CA ILE A 164 4.43 17.17 -12.06
C ILE A 164 5.28 18.28 -12.66
N ILE A 165 6.61 18.22 -12.48
CA ILE A 165 7.56 19.18 -13.04
C ILE A 165 7.63 19.02 -14.56
N ILE A 166 7.66 17.77 -15.03
CA ILE A 166 7.69 17.46 -16.47
C ILE A 166 6.47 18.04 -17.17
N TYR A 167 5.28 17.93 -16.57
CA TYR A 167 4.05 18.50 -17.09
C TYR A 167 4.10 20.04 -17.13
N ASP A 168 4.65 20.67 -16.09
CA ASP A 168 4.78 22.13 -16.02
C ASP A 168 5.76 22.70 -17.06
N VAL A 169 6.86 21.99 -17.31
CA VAL A 169 7.88 22.36 -18.31
C VAL A 169 7.53 21.85 -19.72
N TYR A 170 6.45 21.09 -19.87
CA TYR A 170 6.08 20.49 -21.15
C TYR A 170 5.75 21.57 -22.17
N ASP A 171 6.14 21.36 -23.43
CA ASP A 171 5.92 22.35 -24.47
C ASP A 171 4.41 22.48 -24.76
N THR A 172 3.91 23.71 -24.72
CA THR A 172 2.49 24.04 -24.92
C THR A 172 1.98 23.69 -26.32
N LYS A 173 2.91 23.47 -27.27
CA LYS A 173 2.60 22.89 -28.58
C LYS A 173 1.89 21.54 -28.48
N TYR A 174 2.21 20.74 -27.46
CA TYR A 174 1.63 19.43 -27.23
C TYR A 174 0.62 19.52 -26.08
N SER A 175 -0.66 19.71 -26.40
CA SER A 175 -1.73 19.68 -25.41
C SER A 175 -1.95 18.24 -24.93
N ARG A 176 -1.32 17.87 -23.81
CA ARG A 176 -1.38 16.55 -23.18
C ARG A 176 -1.76 16.68 -21.72
N THR A 177 -2.45 15.68 -21.18
CA THR A 177 -2.65 15.59 -19.73
C THR A 177 -1.47 14.90 -19.04
N ILE A 178 -1.32 15.12 -17.73
CA ILE A 178 -0.27 14.44 -16.95
C ILE A 178 -0.42 12.91 -16.99
N GLU A 179 -1.66 12.42 -17.06
CA GLU A 179 -1.96 11.00 -17.14
C GLU A 179 -1.57 10.40 -18.52
N GLU A 180 -1.77 11.14 -19.63
CA GLU A 180 -1.31 10.73 -20.96
C GLU A 180 0.23 10.66 -21.05
N ILE A 181 0.93 11.63 -20.44
CA ILE A 181 2.39 11.65 -20.38
C ILE A 181 2.92 10.41 -19.63
N LYS A 182 2.33 10.10 -18.48
CA LYS A 182 2.67 8.90 -17.71
C LYS A 182 2.40 7.63 -18.49
N ASP A 183 1.21 7.53 -19.09
CA ASP A 183 0.81 6.36 -19.87
C ASP A 183 1.80 6.07 -20.97
N ARG A 184 2.19 7.09 -21.74
CA ARG A 184 3.19 6.96 -22.80
C ARG A 184 4.54 6.49 -22.26
N PHE A 185 5.05 7.13 -21.21
CA PHE A 185 6.35 6.78 -20.63
C PHE A 185 6.40 5.34 -20.12
N TYR A 186 5.40 4.91 -19.34
CA TYR A 186 5.35 3.56 -18.78
C TYR A 186 5.12 2.51 -19.85
N SER A 187 4.26 2.79 -20.83
CA SER A 187 4.01 1.91 -21.97
C SER A 187 5.26 1.64 -22.79
N VAL A 188 6.01 2.69 -23.14
CA VAL A 188 7.26 2.56 -23.88
C VAL A 188 8.31 1.85 -23.02
N SER A 189 8.52 2.29 -21.78
CA SER A 189 9.51 1.68 -20.88
C SER A 189 9.25 0.19 -20.64
N LYS A 190 8.00 -0.21 -20.48
CA LYS A 190 7.59 -1.62 -20.38
C LYS A 190 8.00 -2.40 -21.63
N LYS A 191 7.70 -1.87 -22.82
CA LYS A 191 8.00 -2.52 -24.10
C LYS A 191 9.50 -2.68 -24.34
N VAL A 192 10.30 -1.66 -24.01
CA VAL A 192 11.76 -1.74 -24.17
C VAL A 192 12.34 -2.80 -23.23
N VAL A 193 11.85 -2.87 -21.99
CA VAL A 193 12.27 -3.93 -21.05
C VAL A 193 11.84 -5.31 -21.56
N GLU A 194 10.60 -5.47 -22.04
CA GLU A 194 10.13 -6.74 -22.60
C GLU A 194 11.02 -7.23 -23.74
N ASP A 195 11.37 -6.35 -24.69
CA ASP A 195 12.21 -6.68 -25.83
C ASP A 195 13.65 -7.01 -25.40
N ALA A 196 14.22 -6.25 -24.46
CA ALA A 196 15.54 -6.54 -23.92
C ALA A 196 15.62 -7.92 -23.25
N TYR A 197 14.56 -8.36 -22.58
CA TYR A 197 14.46 -9.73 -22.07
C TYR A 197 14.25 -10.75 -23.20
N ASP A 198 13.41 -10.45 -24.20
CA ASP A 198 13.13 -11.36 -25.32
C ASP A 198 14.36 -11.60 -26.20
N GLN A 199 15.19 -10.58 -26.43
CA GLN A 199 16.48 -10.71 -27.11
C GLN A 199 17.42 -11.64 -26.33
N LYS A 200 17.51 -11.49 -25.00
CA LYS A 200 18.30 -12.37 -24.13
C LYS A 200 17.81 -13.80 -24.16
N ILE A 201 16.48 -14.00 -24.12
CA ILE A 201 15.86 -15.32 -24.19
C ILE A 201 16.19 -15.99 -25.54
N LYS A 202 16.00 -15.29 -26.66
CA LYS A 202 16.33 -15.82 -28.00
C LYS A 202 17.80 -16.19 -28.15
N LEU A 203 18.70 -15.35 -27.62
CA LEU A 203 20.13 -15.62 -27.63
C LEU A 203 20.46 -16.86 -26.81
N GLU A 204 19.86 -17.03 -25.64
CA GLU A 204 20.06 -18.22 -24.80
C GLU A 204 19.45 -19.49 -25.41
N GLU A 205 18.28 -19.38 -26.06
CA GLU A 205 17.67 -20.48 -26.83
C GLU A 205 18.56 -20.91 -28.01
N SER A 206 19.21 -19.95 -28.69
CA SER A 206 20.10 -20.23 -29.83
C SER A 206 21.37 -21.00 -29.44
N LYS A 207 21.83 -20.88 -28.19
CA LYS A 207 23.04 -21.57 -27.70
C LYS A 207 22.87 -23.09 -27.57
N LYS A 208 21.65 -23.64 -27.65
CA LYS A 208 21.35 -25.09 -27.58
C LYS A 208 22.04 -25.85 -26.42
N ILE A 209 22.35 -25.17 -25.32
CA ILE A 209 22.88 -25.81 -24.10
C ILE A 209 21.69 -26.35 -23.31
N LYS A 210 21.76 -27.61 -22.85
CA LYS A 210 20.66 -28.36 -22.20
C LYS A 210 20.18 -27.79 -20.85
N ASN A 211 20.74 -26.69 -20.38
CA ASN A 211 20.44 -26.14 -19.06
C ASN A 211 19.24 -25.19 -19.13
N ASN A 212 18.03 -25.78 -19.04
CA ASN A 212 16.74 -25.07 -19.02
C ASN A 212 16.63 -24.07 -17.83
N THR A 213 17.50 -24.18 -16.83
CA THR A 213 17.49 -23.34 -15.62
C THR A 213 17.64 -21.86 -15.90
N ASP A 214 18.51 -21.46 -16.84
CA ASP A 214 18.79 -20.03 -17.05
C ASP A 214 17.73 -19.36 -17.93
N LEU A 215 17.13 -20.11 -18.85
CA LEU A 215 15.93 -19.69 -19.58
C LEU A 215 14.74 -19.48 -18.63
N ILE A 216 14.53 -20.39 -17.68
CA ILE A 216 13.47 -20.24 -16.67
C ILE A 216 13.72 -18.99 -15.80
N LYS A 217 14.96 -18.77 -15.34
CA LYS A 217 15.32 -17.56 -14.58
C LYS A 217 15.09 -16.27 -15.38
N LEU A 218 15.40 -16.24 -16.67
CA LEU A 218 15.15 -15.08 -17.53
C LEU A 218 13.66 -14.80 -17.71
N LYS A 219 12.85 -15.85 -17.93
CA LYS A 219 11.39 -15.74 -18.04
C LYS A 219 10.76 -15.28 -16.73
N GLU A 220 11.20 -15.83 -15.59
CA GLU A 220 10.77 -15.36 -14.27
C GLU A 220 11.22 -13.92 -13.99
N GLY A 221 12.45 -13.57 -14.37
CA GLY A 221 12.99 -12.22 -14.23
C GLY A 221 12.18 -11.20 -15.00
N LYS A 222 11.79 -11.53 -16.24
CA LYS A 222 10.87 -10.71 -17.05
C LYS A 222 9.53 -10.50 -16.35
N ALA A 223 8.92 -11.58 -15.83
CA ALA A 223 7.62 -11.50 -15.15
C ALA A 223 7.66 -10.76 -13.80
N LYS A 224 8.80 -10.83 -13.08
CA LYS A 224 9.00 -10.15 -11.79
C LYS A 224 9.42 -8.68 -11.94
N HIS A 225 9.87 -8.26 -13.12
CA HIS A 225 10.35 -6.90 -13.33
C HIS A 225 9.24 -5.87 -13.00
N PRO A 226 9.50 -4.83 -12.17
CA PRO A 226 8.46 -3.90 -11.71
C PRO A 226 7.65 -3.25 -12.84
N LEU A 227 8.31 -2.81 -13.92
CA LEU A 227 7.65 -2.20 -15.09
C LEU A 227 6.78 -3.18 -15.90
N VAL A 228 7.03 -4.48 -15.80
CA VAL A 228 6.24 -5.51 -16.50
C VAL A 228 5.09 -5.98 -15.61
N LYS A 229 5.38 -6.22 -14.33
CA LYS A 229 4.43 -6.67 -13.33
C LYS A 229 3.35 -5.63 -13.03
N PHE A 230 3.76 -4.38 -12.86
CA PHE A 230 2.85 -3.27 -12.55
C PHE A 230 2.65 -2.44 -13.81
N THR A 231 1.49 -2.63 -14.45
CA THR A 231 1.10 -1.84 -15.61
C THR A 231 0.38 -0.58 -15.15
N TYR A 232 0.81 0.56 -15.67
CA TYR A 232 0.08 1.79 -15.50
C TYR A 232 -1.30 1.66 -16.15
N ASN A 233 -2.34 2.11 -15.44
CA ASN A 233 -3.70 2.22 -15.97
C ASN A 233 -4.14 3.67 -15.77
N MET A 234 -4.32 4.36 -16.90
CA MET A 234 -4.73 5.75 -16.94
C MET A 234 -6.11 5.98 -16.31
N GLU A 235 -7.09 5.13 -16.62
CA GLU A 235 -8.46 5.25 -16.12
C GLU A 235 -8.51 5.11 -14.60
N ALA A 236 -7.80 4.12 -14.06
CA ALA A 236 -7.71 3.89 -12.62
C ALA A 236 -7.03 5.08 -11.89
N ASP A 237 -6.02 5.73 -12.50
CA ASP A 237 -5.36 6.89 -11.90
C ASP A 237 -6.31 8.10 -11.84
N ILE A 238 -7.12 8.30 -12.89
CA ILE A 238 -8.16 9.33 -12.95
C ILE A 238 -9.24 9.07 -11.90
N GLU A 239 -9.77 7.85 -11.82
CA GLU A 239 -10.78 7.47 -10.84
C GLU A 239 -10.28 7.65 -9.40
N ARG A 240 -9.03 7.23 -9.14
CA ARG A 240 -8.37 7.41 -7.85
C ARG A 240 -8.26 8.89 -7.47
N LYS A 241 -7.83 9.75 -8.40
CA LYS A 241 -7.74 11.20 -8.20
C LYS A 241 -9.10 11.82 -7.93
N ASN A 242 -10.12 11.41 -8.68
CA ASN A 242 -11.50 11.86 -8.48
C ASN A 242 -12.04 11.43 -7.11
N THR A 243 -11.75 10.21 -6.67
CA THR A 243 -12.18 9.68 -5.37
C THR A 243 -11.52 10.43 -4.21
N ILE A 244 -10.22 10.72 -4.33
CA ILE A 244 -9.49 11.54 -3.35
C ILE A 244 -10.04 12.97 -3.33
N HIS A 245 -10.28 13.57 -4.48
CA HIS A 245 -10.85 14.91 -4.54
C HIS A 245 -12.23 14.97 -3.87
N LYS A 246 -13.09 13.99 -4.16
CA LYS A 246 -14.40 13.85 -3.49
C LYS A 246 -14.24 13.82 -1.98
N THR A 247 -13.31 13.02 -1.44
CA THR A 247 -13.12 12.92 0.02
C THR A 247 -12.81 14.26 0.70
N TYR A 248 -12.19 15.22 0.00
CA TYR A 248 -11.96 16.57 0.52
C TYR A 248 -13.15 17.53 0.33
N THR A 249 -14.02 17.29 -0.64
CA THR A 249 -15.14 18.19 -1.00
C THR A 249 -16.51 17.69 -0.56
N ILE A 250 -16.60 16.53 0.09
CA ILE A 250 -17.87 15.94 0.54
C ILE A 250 -18.58 16.88 1.51
N SER A 251 -19.83 17.22 1.19
CA SER A 251 -20.74 17.92 2.09
C SER A 251 -21.39 16.94 3.07
N LYS A 252 -21.79 17.41 4.25
CA LYS A 252 -22.53 16.58 5.23
C LYS A 252 -23.82 15.98 4.64
N LYS A 253 -24.45 16.68 3.68
CA LYS A 253 -25.65 16.19 2.98
C LYS A 253 -25.34 14.97 2.12
N ASP A 254 -24.18 14.96 1.46
CA ASP A 254 -23.76 13.87 0.58
C ASP A 254 -23.48 12.61 1.40
N VAL A 255 -22.86 12.76 2.59
CA VAL A 255 -22.63 11.64 3.53
C VAL A 255 -23.96 11.00 3.95
N MET A 256 -24.95 11.81 4.34
CA MET A 256 -26.26 11.26 4.73
C MET A 256 -26.95 10.54 3.57
N LEU A 257 -26.83 11.06 2.34
CA LEU A 257 -27.37 10.41 1.16
C LEU A 257 -26.65 9.09 0.85
N GLU A 258 -25.33 9.05 0.99
CA GLU A 258 -24.54 7.81 0.87
C GLU A 258 -24.95 6.77 1.92
N GLU A 259 -25.22 7.17 3.16
CA GLU A 259 -25.70 6.25 4.19
C GLU A 259 -27.09 5.66 3.85
N ILE A 260 -28.03 6.50 3.42
CA ILE A 260 -29.38 6.06 3.01
C ILE A 260 -29.30 5.11 1.82
N THR A 261 -28.50 5.46 0.80
CA THR A 261 -28.31 4.61 -0.38
C THR A 261 -27.64 3.29 -0.03
N MET A 262 -26.62 3.28 0.83
CA MET A 262 -25.99 2.05 1.31
C MET A 262 -26.96 1.14 2.09
N GLU A 263 -27.86 1.71 2.90
CA GLU A 263 -28.88 0.93 3.58
C GLU A 263 -29.90 0.33 2.58
N SER A 264 -30.26 1.09 1.53
CA SER A 264 -31.12 0.60 0.46
C SER A 264 -30.48 -0.57 -0.30
N ILE A 265 -29.17 -0.49 -0.62
CA ILE A 265 -28.41 -1.55 -1.28
C ILE A 265 -28.41 -2.81 -0.43
N LYS A 266 -28.11 -2.72 0.87
CA LYS A 266 -28.14 -3.88 1.79
C LYS A 266 -29.52 -4.56 1.84
N LYS A 267 -30.59 -3.77 1.78
CA LYS A 267 -31.97 -4.30 1.71
C LYS A 267 -32.20 -5.07 0.39
N PHE A 268 -31.72 -4.57 -0.74
CA PHE A 268 -31.80 -5.26 -2.02
C PHE A 268 -30.96 -6.53 -2.07
N GLU A 269 -29.71 -6.49 -1.59
CA GLU A 269 -28.83 -7.67 -1.53
C GLU A 269 -29.45 -8.79 -0.68
N SER A 270 -30.08 -8.43 0.44
CA SER A 270 -30.79 -9.38 1.30
C SER A 270 -31.97 -10.03 0.59
N LYS A 271 -32.75 -9.26 -0.19
CA LYS A 271 -33.84 -9.79 -1.02
C LYS A 271 -33.31 -10.72 -2.10
N ILE A 272 -32.26 -10.34 -2.82
CA ILE A 272 -31.63 -11.18 -3.84
C ILE A 272 -31.16 -12.51 -3.24
N LYS A 273 -30.48 -12.46 -2.08
CA LYS A 273 -30.02 -13.66 -1.38
C LYS A 273 -31.18 -14.57 -0.96
N HIS A 274 -32.29 -13.99 -0.53
CA HIS A 274 -33.50 -14.74 -0.18
C HIS A 274 -34.14 -15.41 -1.40
N GLU A 275 -34.25 -14.71 -2.53
CA GLU A 275 -34.74 -15.28 -3.79
C GLU A 275 -33.83 -16.39 -4.31
N LEU A 276 -32.51 -16.21 -4.26
CA LEU A 276 -31.55 -17.27 -4.60
C LEU A 276 -31.71 -18.51 -3.71
N LYS A 277 -31.98 -18.31 -2.40
CA LYS A 277 -32.25 -19.40 -1.48
C LYS A 277 -33.53 -20.15 -1.85
N LYS A 278 -34.63 -19.44 -2.13
CA LYS A 278 -35.88 -20.05 -2.62
C LYS A 278 -35.66 -20.89 -3.87
N VAL A 279 -34.96 -20.36 -4.87
CA VAL A 279 -34.64 -21.09 -6.11
C VAL A 279 -33.82 -22.34 -5.81
N SER A 280 -32.83 -22.25 -4.92
CA SER A 280 -32.02 -23.40 -4.52
C SER A 280 -32.82 -24.47 -3.78
N ASP A 281 -33.74 -24.07 -2.89
CA ASP A 281 -34.56 -24.99 -2.12
C ASP A 281 -35.64 -25.62 -3.00
N MET A 282 -36.25 -24.86 -3.92
CA MET A 282 -37.12 -25.40 -4.99
C MET A 282 -36.39 -26.42 -5.86
N LYS A 283 -35.12 -26.18 -6.23
CA LYS A 283 -34.31 -27.13 -6.99
C LYS A 283 -34.03 -28.43 -6.20
N LYS A 284 -33.80 -28.33 -4.89
CA LYS A 284 -33.64 -29.51 -4.01
C LYS A 284 -34.95 -30.29 -3.88
N LEU A 285 -36.08 -29.59 -3.73
CA LEU A 285 -37.42 -30.18 -3.69
C LEU A 285 -37.71 -30.92 -5.00
N LYS A 286 -37.53 -30.29 -6.16
CA LYS A 286 -37.66 -30.94 -7.48
C LYS A 286 -36.80 -32.20 -7.58
N LYS A 287 -35.55 -32.15 -7.11
CA LYS A 287 -34.64 -33.30 -7.12
C LYS A 287 -35.04 -34.41 -6.15
N LYS A 288 -35.59 -34.07 -4.98
CA LYS A 288 -36.00 -35.03 -3.94
C LYS A 288 -37.28 -35.79 -4.33
N PHE A 289 -38.15 -35.14 -5.09
CA PHE A 289 -39.43 -35.70 -5.52
C PHE A 289 -39.44 -36.16 -6.99
N GLU A 290 -38.29 -36.14 -7.67
CA GLU A 290 -38.14 -36.52 -9.10
C GLU A 290 -39.13 -35.82 -10.04
N LEU A 291 -39.60 -34.63 -9.66
CA LEU A 291 -40.61 -33.87 -10.40
C LEU A 291 -40.03 -33.37 -11.73
N THR A 292 -40.63 -33.78 -12.85
CA THR A 292 -40.40 -33.17 -14.16
C THR A 292 -41.22 -31.89 -14.30
N ASN A 293 -40.81 -30.95 -15.16
CA ASN A 293 -41.43 -29.63 -15.25
C ASN A 293 -42.93 -29.66 -15.62
N ASP A 294 -43.43 -30.79 -16.11
CA ASP A 294 -44.79 -30.96 -16.60
C ASP A 294 -45.82 -31.29 -15.49
N GLU A 295 -45.37 -31.64 -14.28
CA GLU A 295 -46.25 -31.93 -13.13
C GLU A 295 -46.45 -30.74 -12.17
N ILE A 296 -45.78 -29.61 -12.43
CA ILE A 296 -45.87 -28.41 -11.59
C ILE A 296 -46.98 -27.52 -12.13
N ILE A 297 -48.20 -27.74 -11.66
CA ILE A 297 -49.32 -26.84 -11.94
C ILE A 297 -49.09 -25.55 -11.15
N PRO A 298 -48.93 -24.37 -11.79
CA PRO A 298 -48.92 -23.12 -11.07
C PRO A 298 -50.31 -22.94 -10.47
N VAL A 299 -50.40 -22.88 -9.14
CA VAL A 299 -51.65 -22.51 -8.46
C VAL A 299 -51.86 -21.01 -8.70
N THR A 300 -52.42 -20.67 -9.86
CA THR A 300 -53.11 -19.40 -10.04
C THR A 300 -54.34 -19.47 -9.16
N GLN A 301 -54.40 -18.59 -8.16
CA GLN A 301 -55.54 -18.42 -7.28
C GLN A 301 -56.83 -18.29 -8.10
N ASN A 302 -57.67 -19.32 -8.03
CA ASN A 302 -59.13 -19.29 -7.92
C ASN A 302 -59.64 -20.73 -7.95
N ILE A 303 -59.58 -21.39 -6.79
CA ILE A 303 -60.26 -22.67 -6.60
C ILE A 303 -61.74 -22.34 -6.36
N CYS A 304 -62.52 -22.31 -7.43
CA CYS A 304 -63.99 -22.35 -7.35
C CYS A 304 -64.39 -23.80 -7.04
N VAL A 305 -64.72 -24.09 -5.78
CA VAL A 305 -65.32 -25.38 -5.43
C VAL A 305 -66.81 -25.31 -5.78
N TYR A 306 -67.22 -25.96 -6.87
CA TYR A 306 -68.63 -26.22 -7.14
C TYR A 306 -69.04 -27.47 -6.37
N THR A 307 -69.86 -27.31 -5.35
CA THR A 307 -70.63 -28.43 -4.78
C THR A 307 -71.94 -28.56 -5.56
N PHE A 308 -72.08 -29.64 -6.32
CA PHE A 308 -73.38 -30.03 -6.88
C PHE A 308 -74.17 -30.70 -5.76
N ASN A 309 -75.16 -29.99 -5.23
CA ASN A 309 -76.29 -30.61 -4.55
C ASN A 309 -77.57 -30.03 -5.17
N ASN A 310 -78.50 -30.93 -5.48
CA ASN A 310 -79.68 -30.67 -6.29
C ASN A 310 -80.38 -29.32 -5.97
N ASN A 311 -80.53 -28.50 -7.01
CA ASN A 311 -81.38 -27.32 -7.11
C ASN A 311 -81.13 -26.18 -6.10
N LYS A 312 -79.97 -25.51 -6.21
CA LYS A 312 -79.78 -24.03 -6.18
C LYS A 312 -78.28 -23.71 -6.10
N SER A 313 -77.76 -22.92 -7.04
CA SER A 313 -76.38 -22.42 -7.03
C SER A 313 -76.26 -21.19 -6.12
N VAL A 314 -75.47 -21.30 -5.04
CA VAL A 314 -75.08 -20.18 -4.18
C VAL A 314 -73.56 -20.02 -4.24
N CYS A 315 -73.09 -18.87 -4.75
CA CYS A 315 -71.67 -18.49 -4.66
C CYS A 315 -71.40 -17.91 -3.27
N VAL A 316 -70.64 -18.62 -2.44
CA VAL A 316 -70.08 -18.06 -1.20
C VAL A 316 -68.63 -17.70 -1.46
N ILE A 317 -68.35 -16.42 -1.60
CA ILE A 317 -67.00 -15.87 -1.54
C ILE A 317 -66.73 -15.63 -0.05
N SER A 318 -66.02 -16.53 0.61
CA SER A 318 -65.65 -16.33 2.01
C SER A 318 -64.17 -15.95 2.15
N PRO A 319 -63.86 -14.79 2.77
CA PRO A 319 -62.51 -14.37 3.10
C PRO A 319 -62.14 -14.85 4.52
N TYR A 320 -60.89 -15.26 4.69
CA TYR A 320 -60.22 -15.55 5.96
C TYR A 320 -60.67 -16.78 6.77
N PHE A 321 -59.74 -17.73 6.86
CA PHE A 321 -59.64 -18.78 7.87
C PHE A 321 -59.92 -18.24 9.28
N TYR A 322 -60.88 -18.84 9.99
CA TYR A 322 -60.85 -18.95 11.45
C TYR A 322 -61.13 -20.40 11.85
N ILE A 323 -60.20 -20.93 12.63
CA ILE A 323 -60.25 -22.24 13.30
C ILE A 323 -61.46 -22.26 14.25
N LEU A 324 -62.33 -23.26 14.12
CA LEU A 324 -63.23 -23.66 15.20
C LEU A 324 -63.16 -25.18 15.34
N ILE A 325 -62.45 -25.63 16.38
CA ILE A 325 -62.50 -27.00 16.89
C ILE A 325 -63.70 -27.10 17.81
N ILE A 326 -64.66 -27.97 17.53
CA ILE A 326 -65.58 -28.52 18.53
C ILE A 326 -65.77 -30.02 18.24
N PHE A 327 -65.76 -30.79 19.34
CA PHE A 327 -65.70 -32.25 19.50
C PHE A 327 -66.54 -33.11 18.57
#